data_AF-A0A5N6SZA1-F1
#
_entry.id   AF-A0A5N6SZA1-F1
#
_cell.length_a   1.000
_cell.length_b   1.000
_cell.length_c   1.000
_cell.angle_alpha   90.00
_cell.angle_beta   90.00
_cell.angle_gamma   90.00
#
_symmetry.space_group_name_H-M   'P 1'
#
loop_
_entity.id
_entity.type
_entity.pdbx_description
1 polymer ?
#
loop_
_entity_poly.entity_id
_entity_poly.type
_entity_poly.pdbx_seq_one_letter_code
_entity_poly.pdbx_strand_id
1 'polypeptide(L)'
;MKLYLLFFFFITLHALPGLPRSPGDKSPFFLLAGDSTTAVPTTNGGGWGNGFIQTTLSKGAKGQNYGRNGATTVSFRVRGDWDTLLKKVEEVKANYQPYVSIQFGHNDQKPKANITVAEYTSNLETFVGDVRNAGGVPILVTPLSRRQYDNSTGVPTIIRSLENERVATIKAAKKTGASYIDLNRASTVYLNSIGPVSAHMYDLKAGDSTHLNAAGSQVFGGMVASLIIQDFPQLGDAGYGTTFCGWFFAALSNSHLSQYLDLGVFLVMGATLQVLAHALRAWLPPFPLFAVTFFFASLGQAYQDTHANTFVASVKAAHRWLGFIHAMYMAGCLAGPFISTAVASAGARSRWELFYTAPLGLGVINFVLVVIAFRESLALKRSTQGEMNSTQGARQKGAMQEIQKTLAQPSVWILSLYFFFFLGAVITAGGWIVEYLVHVRNGDLNDMGYVPAGFYGGSFLGRLILAEPTYRWGERRMVFIYVLLCVGLELVFWLVPNIITEAVAISLLGFFSGPFFATGISVASKIFTVDIRPSALAFIFVLGQVGGAIFPAVTGVMAAKVGVSVLQPMLVGLLGATGVSWLMLPKSRLHHD
;
A
#
# COMPACT_ATOMS: atom_id res chain seq x y z
N MET A 1 18.04 27.13 22.01
CA MET A 1 17.35 26.52 20.86
C MET A 1 16.07 25.86 21.38
N LYS A 2 15.04 26.69 21.61
CA LYS A 2 13.80 26.32 22.31
C LYS A 2 12.65 26.24 21.29
N LEU A 3 11.79 25.23 21.47
CA LEU A 3 10.43 25.06 20.94
C LEU A 3 10.15 24.93 19.42
N TYR A 4 10.98 25.40 18.50
CA TYR A 4 10.63 25.33 17.07
C TYR A 4 10.84 23.96 16.38
N LEU A 5 11.73 23.12 16.91
CA LEU A 5 11.93 21.74 16.42
C LEU A 5 10.80 20.77 16.83
N LEU A 6 10.02 21.11 17.86
CA LEU A 6 8.81 20.39 18.25
C LEU A 6 7.61 20.76 17.35
N PHE A 7 7.64 21.91 16.68
CA PHE A 7 6.55 22.33 15.79
C PHE A 7 6.51 21.52 14.48
N PHE A 8 7.66 21.04 14.00
CA PHE A 8 7.74 20.04 12.92
C PHE A 8 7.45 18.60 13.39
N PHE A 9 7.56 18.33 14.69
CA PHE A 9 7.25 17.03 15.31
C PHE A 9 5.74 16.76 15.38
N PHE A 10 4.90 17.81 15.38
CA PHE A 10 3.43 17.66 15.37
C PHE A 10 2.78 17.72 13.98
N ILE A 11 3.49 18.22 12.95
CA ILE A 11 2.94 18.29 11.59
C ILE A 11 3.31 17.06 10.75
N THR A 12 4.29 16.24 11.17
CA THR A 12 4.73 15.04 10.42
C THR A 12 4.55 13.72 11.16
N LEU A 13 3.94 13.72 12.35
CA LEU A 13 3.41 12.50 13.00
C LEU A 13 2.02 12.08 12.48
N HIS A 14 1.67 12.50 11.26
CA HIS A 14 0.58 11.91 10.49
C HIS A 14 1.20 11.01 9.44
N ALA A 15 1.82 9.92 9.88
CA ALA A 15 2.09 8.77 9.04
C ALA A 15 0.77 8.10 8.63
N LEU A 16 -0.20 8.86 8.07
CA LEU A 16 -1.64 8.60 8.07
C LEU A 16 -2.01 7.13 8.38
N PRO A 17 -2.04 6.73 9.68
CA PRO A 17 -3.16 5.93 10.10
C PRO A 17 -4.39 6.76 9.71
N GLY A 18 -5.53 6.12 9.42
CA GLY A 18 -6.76 6.88 9.29
C GLY A 18 -6.80 7.99 10.35
N LEU A 19 -6.95 9.26 9.90
CA LEU A 19 -6.71 10.50 10.66
C LEU A 19 -6.82 10.26 12.18
N PRO A 20 -5.80 10.55 13.00
CA PRO A 20 -5.91 10.35 14.44
C PRO A 20 -7.16 11.06 14.92
N ARG A 21 -8.11 10.25 15.39
CA ARG A 21 -9.39 10.67 15.92
C ARG A 21 -9.14 11.79 16.91
N SER A 22 -9.82 12.93 16.73
CA SER A 22 -9.68 14.05 17.65
C SER A 22 -10.00 13.56 19.07
N PRO A 23 -9.39 14.10 20.13
CA PRO A 23 -9.83 13.83 21.49
C PRO A 23 -11.33 14.12 21.62
N GLY A 24 -12.17 13.07 21.66
CA GLY A 24 -13.63 13.15 21.61
C GLY A 24 -14.31 12.37 20.47
N ASP A 25 -13.58 11.86 19.48
CA ASP A 25 -14.14 11.09 18.36
C ASP A 25 -14.53 9.68 18.80
N LYS A 26 -15.81 9.37 18.62
CA LYS A 26 -16.42 8.11 19.04
C LYS A 26 -15.95 6.95 18.14
N SER A 27 -15.73 5.77 18.74
CA SER A 27 -15.36 4.58 17.95
C SER A 27 -16.50 4.15 17.01
N PRO A 28 -16.23 3.60 15.81
CA PRO A 28 -17.25 3.13 14.89
C PRO A 28 -18.08 2.00 15.49
N PHE A 29 -19.38 2.05 15.25
CA PHE A 29 -20.29 0.94 15.50
C PHE A 29 -21.05 0.63 14.21
N PHE A 30 -20.78 -0.54 13.63
CA PHE A 30 -21.39 -0.96 12.38
C PHE A 30 -22.70 -1.72 12.62
N LEU A 31 -23.79 -1.25 12.04
CA LEU A 31 -25.10 -1.88 12.08
C LEU A 31 -25.42 -2.35 10.66
N LEU A 32 -25.51 -3.66 10.44
CA LEU A 32 -25.64 -4.22 9.10
C LEU A 32 -27.11 -4.54 8.79
N ALA A 33 -27.71 -3.78 7.88
CA ALA A 33 -29.04 -4.04 7.33
C ALA A 33 -28.92 -4.78 5.99
N GLY A 34 -29.71 -5.84 5.80
CA GLY A 34 -29.77 -6.44 4.48
C GLY A 34 -30.55 -7.74 4.36
N ASP A 35 -30.50 -8.29 3.14
CA ASP A 35 -31.12 -9.57 2.79
C ASP A 35 -30.29 -10.78 3.27
N SER A 36 -30.61 -11.96 2.74
CA SER A 36 -29.96 -13.22 3.13
C SER A 36 -28.45 -13.27 2.83
N THR A 37 -27.94 -12.38 1.98
CA THR A 37 -26.49 -12.28 1.70
C THR A 37 -25.75 -11.34 2.65
N THR A 38 -26.46 -10.67 3.56
CA THR A 38 -25.90 -9.98 4.74
C THR A 38 -26.16 -10.75 6.04
N ALA A 39 -27.23 -11.55 6.07
CA ALA A 39 -27.78 -12.19 7.27
C ALA A 39 -26.82 -13.10 8.06
N VAL A 40 -27.15 -13.28 9.34
CA VAL A 40 -26.51 -14.23 10.24
C VAL A 40 -26.62 -15.65 9.66
N PRO A 41 -25.55 -16.48 9.76
CA PRO A 41 -25.60 -17.86 9.29
C PRO A 41 -26.71 -18.69 9.96
N THR A 42 -27.42 -19.43 9.13
CA THR A 42 -28.46 -20.42 9.46
C THR A 42 -28.29 -21.62 8.53
N THR A 43 -29.04 -22.69 8.76
CA THR A 43 -29.02 -23.88 7.89
C THR A 43 -29.42 -23.60 6.42
N ASN A 44 -30.10 -22.48 6.14
CA ASN A 44 -30.65 -22.15 4.82
C ASN A 44 -30.32 -20.72 4.36
N GLY A 45 -29.36 -20.06 4.97
CA GLY A 45 -28.99 -18.70 4.59
C GLY A 45 -27.86 -18.15 5.44
N GLY A 46 -27.05 -17.27 4.88
CA GLY A 46 -25.85 -16.75 5.52
C GLY A 46 -25.08 -15.85 4.58
N GLY A 47 -24.64 -14.72 5.09
CA GLY A 47 -24.05 -13.64 4.33
C GLY A 47 -22.64 -13.26 4.73
N TRP A 48 -22.15 -12.15 4.18
CA TRP A 48 -20.83 -11.58 4.49
C TRP A 48 -20.78 -10.89 5.86
N GLY A 49 -21.93 -10.54 6.43
CA GLY A 49 -22.03 -9.61 7.58
C GLY A 49 -21.28 -10.07 8.83
N ASN A 50 -21.37 -11.35 9.19
CA ASN A 50 -20.65 -11.86 10.36
C ASN A 50 -19.15 -11.99 10.10
N GLY A 51 -18.74 -12.36 8.89
CA GLY A 51 -17.33 -12.33 8.49
C GLY A 51 -16.73 -10.94 8.67
N PHE A 52 -17.42 -9.89 8.17
CA PHE A 52 -17.02 -8.50 8.40
C PHE A 52 -16.86 -8.18 9.90
N ILE A 53 -17.91 -8.39 10.71
CA ILE A 53 -17.85 -8.05 12.14
C ILE A 53 -16.73 -8.80 12.87
N GLN A 54 -16.56 -10.09 12.59
CA GLN A 54 -15.68 -10.96 13.37
C GLN A 54 -14.22 -10.87 12.96
N THR A 55 -13.93 -10.59 11.68
CA THR A 55 -12.55 -10.66 11.17
C THR A 55 -11.94 -9.31 10.83
N THR A 56 -12.74 -8.24 10.72
CA THR A 56 -12.22 -6.94 10.25
C THR A 56 -12.34 -5.81 11.26
N LEU A 57 -13.26 -5.90 12.22
CA LEU A 57 -13.42 -4.87 13.26
C LEU A 57 -12.35 -5.03 14.35
N SER A 58 -11.70 -3.92 14.69
CA SER A 58 -10.65 -3.89 15.71
C SER A 58 -10.60 -2.52 16.40
N LYS A 59 -9.70 -2.35 17.39
CA LYS A 59 -9.44 -1.06 18.05
C LYS A 59 -10.69 -0.37 18.63
N GLY A 60 -11.54 -1.14 19.29
CA GLY A 60 -12.76 -0.65 19.93
C GLY A 60 -13.95 -0.45 18.98
N ALA A 61 -13.77 -0.65 17.67
CA ALA A 61 -14.90 -0.74 16.75
C ALA A 61 -15.74 -1.99 17.08
N LYS A 62 -17.06 -1.84 16.98
CA LYS A 62 -18.02 -2.91 17.25
C LYS A 62 -19.00 -3.02 16.08
N GLY A 63 -19.73 -4.13 16.03
CA GLY A 63 -20.81 -4.25 15.06
C GLY A 63 -21.87 -5.23 15.47
N GLN A 64 -23.05 -5.07 14.88
CA GLN A 64 -24.19 -5.95 15.07
C GLN A 64 -24.89 -6.17 13.72
N ASN A 65 -25.16 -7.44 13.42
CA ASN A 65 -25.77 -7.85 12.17
C ASN A 65 -27.29 -7.98 12.33
N TYR A 66 -28.05 -7.22 11.55
CA TYR A 66 -29.51 -7.27 11.48
C TYR A 66 -30.00 -7.89 10.16
N GLY A 67 -29.10 -8.35 9.30
CA GLY A 67 -29.46 -8.97 8.03
C GLY A 67 -30.41 -10.15 8.25
N ARG A 68 -31.44 -10.26 7.40
CA ARG A 68 -32.53 -11.21 7.60
C ARG A 68 -32.78 -12.03 6.34
N ASN A 69 -32.82 -13.35 6.52
CA ASN A 69 -33.07 -14.27 5.41
C ASN A 69 -34.43 -13.99 4.75
N GLY A 70 -34.44 -13.97 3.41
CA GLY A 70 -35.64 -13.68 2.62
C GLY A 70 -36.15 -12.23 2.68
N ALA A 71 -35.43 -11.30 3.34
CA ALA A 71 -35.84 -9.91 3.41
C ALA A 71 -35.77 -9.22 2.04
N THR A 72 -36.72 -8.32 1.82
CA THR A 72 -36.73 -7.27 0.80
C THR A 72 -36.68 -5.91 1.49
N THR A 73 -36.41 -4.85 0.74
CA THR A 73 -36.49 -3.46 1.24
C THR A 73 -37.84 -3.16 1.91
N VAL A 74 -38.94 -3.71 1.38
CA VAL A 74 -40.29 -3.57 1.95
C VAL A 74 -40.48 -4.44 3.21
N SER A 75 -40.21 -5.74 3.14
CA SER A 75 -40.49 -6.67 4.25
C SER A 75 -39.58 -6.43 5.47
N PHE A 76 -38.37 -5.89 5.27
CA PHE A 76 -37.49 -5.50 6.37
C PHE A 76 -38.10 -4.39 7.24
N ARG A 77 -38.87 -3.47 6.64
CA ARG A 77 -39.65 -2.47 7.39
C ARG A 77 -40.88 -3.10 8.03
N VAL A 78 -41.69 -3.83 7.25
CA VAL A 78 -42.96 -4.40 7.73
C VAL A 78 -42.76 -5.33 8.93
N ARG A 79 -41.64 -6.06 9.01
CA ARG A 79 -41.33 -6.95 10.13
C ARG A 79 -40.75 -6.25 11.36
N GLY A 80 -40.52 -4.93 11.30
CA GLY A 80 -39.89 -4.16 12.39
C GLY A 80 -38.37 -4.35 12.51
N ASP A 81 -37.73 -5.04 11.56
CA ASP A 81 -36.27 -5.20 11.54
C ASP A 81 -35.58 -3.83 11.42
N TRP A 82 -36.12 -2.95 10.57
CA TRP A 82 -35.63 -1.58 10.38
C TRP A 82 -35.75 -0.71 11.63
N ASP A 83 -36.93 -0.70 12.27
CA ASP A 83 -37.18 0.09 13.47
C ASP A 83 -36.28 -0.34 14.64
N THR A 84 -36.03 -1.64 14.75
CA THR A 84 -35.11 -2.20 15.75
C THR A 84 -33.68 -1.73 15.51
N LEU A 85 -33.24 -1.68 14.25
CA LEU A 85 -31.92 -1.15 13.89
C LEU A 85 -31.80 0.34 14.19
N LEU A 86 -32.80 1.15 13.84
CA LEU A 86 -32.78 2.59 14.10
C LEU A 86 -32.75 2.91 15.60
N LYS A 87 -33.52 2.18 16.42
CA LYS A 87 -33.41 2.26 17.89
C LYS A 87 -31.99 1.98 18.37
N LYS A 88 -31.29 1.03 17.75
CA LYS A 88 -29.89 0.76 18.10
C LYS A 88 -28.95 1.89 17.68
N VAL A 89 -29.18 2.55 16.54
CA VAL A 89 -28.44 3.77 16.15
C VAL A 89 -28.56 4.81 17.26
N GLU A 90 -29.77 5.06 17.76
CA GLU A 90 -30.00 6.03 18.82
C GLU A 90 -29.37 5.64 20.16
N GLU A 91 -29.37 4.35 20.50
CA GLU A 91 -28.74 3.83 21.71
C GLU A 91 -27.22 4.01 21.68
N VAL A 92 -26.57 3.72 20.55
CA VAL A 92 -25.10 3.69 20.47
C VAL A 92 -24.50 5.05 20.15
N LYS A 93 -25.24 5.98 19.51
CA LYS A 93 -24.70 7.29 19.06
C LYS A 93 -24.13 8.15 20.16
N ALA A 94 -24.49 7.92 21.43
CA ALA A 94 -23.90 8.62 22.57
C ALA A 94 -22.42 8.26 22.76
N ASN A 95 -22.05 6.99 22.55
CA ASN A 95 -20.72 6.45 22.86
C ASN A 95 -19.91 6.03 21.62
N TYR A 96 -20.59 5.81 20.49
CA TYR A 96 -20.02 5.35 19.23
C TYR A 96 -20.47 6.24 18.07
N GLN A 97 -19.73 6.22 16.96
CA GLN A 97 -20.17 6.75 15.68
C GLN A 97 -20.90 5.63 14.92
N PRO A 98 -22.23 5.67 14.77
CA PRO A 98 -22.96 4.60 14.10
C PRO A 98 -22.78 4.69 12.59
N TYR A 99 -22.39 3.58 11.97
CA TYR A 99 -22.39 3.39 10.52
C TYR A 99 -23.42 2.31 10.19
N VAL A 100 -24.31 2.58 9.24
CA VAL A 100 -25.34 1.62 8.82
C VAL A 100 -25.08 1.18 7.39
N SER A 101 -24.62 -0.05 7.21
CA SER A 101 -24.48 -0.63 5.87
C SER A 101 -25.83 -1.21 5.41
N ILE A 102 -26.27 -0.89 4.20
CA ILE A 102 -27.58 -1.28 3.68
C ILE A 102 -27.39 -2.05 2.37
N GLN A 103 -27.69 -3.35 2.39
CA GLN A 103 -27.55 -4.23 1.23
C GLN A 103 -28.83 -5.03 0.94
N PHE A 104 -29.47 -4.77 -0.19
CA PHE A 104 -30.66 -5.49 -0.64
C PHE A 104 -30.58 -5.74 -2.15
N GLY A 105 -31.47 -6.58 -2.67
CA GLY A 105 -31.59 -6.83 -4.11
C GLY A 105 -31.88 -8.29 -4.46
N HIS A 106 -31.36 -9.26 -3.68
CA HIS A 106 -31.50 -10.68 -4.04
C HIS A 106 -32.94 -11.18 -3.99
N ASN A 107 -33.74 -10.61 -3.09
CA ASN A 107 -35.16 -10.93 -2.97
C ASN A 107 -36.03 -9.88 -3.65
N ASP A 108 -35.63 -8.62 -3.63
CA ASP A 108 -36.35 -7.51 -4.28
C ASP A 108 -36.49 -7.74 -5.80
N GLN A 109 -35.47 -8.27 -6.47
CA GLN A 109 -35.52 -8.55 -7.91
C GLN A 109 -36.50 -9.68 -8.30
N LYS A 110 -36.96 -10.49 -7.33
CA LYS A 110 -37.75 -11.68 -7.64
C LYS A 110 -39.15 -11.25 -8.04
N PRO A 111 -39.75 -11.80 -9.11
CA PRO A 111 -41.12 -11.45 -9.51
C PRO A 111 -42.15 -11.56 -8.37
N LYS A 112 -42.01 -12.56 -7.50
CA LYS A 112 -42.88 -12.76 -6.32
C LYS A 112 -42.84 -11.61 -5.30
N ALA A 113 -41.74 -10.86 -5.24
CA ALA A 113 -41.64 -9.70 -4.36
C ALA A 113 -42.53 -8.54 -4.82
N ASN A 114 -42.86 -8.49 -6.12
CA ASN A 114 -43.67 -7.44 -6.73
C ASN A 114 -43.15 -6.02 -6.44
N ILE A 115 -41.81 -5.85 -6.42
CA ILE A 115 -41.13 -4.57 -6.20
C ILE A 115 -40.50 -4.14 -7.51
N THR A 116 -40.84 -2.94 -7.98
CA THR A 116 -40.21 -2.40 -9.19
C THR A 116 -38.80 -1.86 -8.88
N VAL A 117 -37.92 -1.77 -9.87
CA VAL A 117 -36.58 -1.17 -9.69
C VAL A 117 -36.67 0.29 -9.19
N ALA A 118 -37.69 1.03 -9.62
CA ALA A 118 -37.95 2.40 -9.16
C ALA A 118 -38.35 2.44 -7.68
N GLU A 119 -39.24 1.54 -7.25
CA GLU A 119 -39.63 1.39 -5.85
C GLU A 119 -38.47 0.94 -4.98
N TYR A 120 -37.69 -0.06 -5.42
CA TYR A 120 -36.46 -0.48 -4.75
C TYR A 120 -35.49 0.70 -4.57
N THR A 121 -35.27 1.50 -5.63
CA THR A 121 -34.42 2.71 -5.56
C THR A 121 -34.96 3.69 -4.51
N SER A 122 -36.25 4.00 -4.57
CA SER A 122 -36.90 4.91 -3.62
C SER A 122 -36.80 4.41 -2.16
N ASN A 123 -36.96 3.11 -1.94
CA ASN A 123 -36.85 2.52 -0.60
C ASN A 123 -35.45 2.66 -0.02
N LEU A 124 -34.40 2.48 -0.84
CA LEU A 124 -33.02 2.73 -0.43
C LEU A 124 -32.78 4.22 -0.10
N GLU A 125 -33.35 5.14 -0.88
CA GLU A 125 -33.28 6.57 -0.60
C GLU A 125 -33.94 6.92 0.75
N THR A 126 -35.09 6.30 1.05
CA THR A 126 -35.74 6.47 2.35
C THR A 126 -34.90 5.88 3.49
N PHE A 127 -34.28 4.71 3.31
CA PHE A 127 -33.36 4.16 4.32
C PHE A 127 -32.19 5.11 4.63
N VAL A 128 -31.62 5.77 3.61
CA VAL A 128 -30.58 6.78 3.80
C VAL A 128 -31.08 7.94 4.68
N GLY A 129 -32.28 8.45 4.39
CA GLY A 129 -32.91 9.52 5.17
C GLY A 129 -33.11 9.14 6.64
N ASP A 130 -33.69 7.95 6.88
CA ASP A 130 -33.98 7.46 8.23
C ASP A 130 -32.71 7.28 9.07
N VAL A 131 -31.65 6.73 8.50
CA VAL A 131 -30.36 6.56 9.20
C VAL A 131 -29.78 7.91 9.61
N ARG A 132 -29.81 8.91 8.72
CA ARG A 132 -29.34 10.25 9.02
C ARG A 132 -30.16 10.90 10.13
N ASN A 133 -31.50 10.75 10.07
CA ASN A 133 -32.40 11.28 11.09
C ASN A 133 -32.15 10.64 12.47
N ALA A 134 -31.82 9.35 12.52
CA ALA A 134 -31.47 8.67 13.76
C ALA A 134 -30.07 9.08 14.31
N GLY A 135 -29.23 9.74 13.50
CA GLY A 135 -27.88 10.18 13.85
C GLY A 135 -26.76 9.21 13.43
N GLY A 136 -27.04 8.32 12.48
CA GLY A 136 -26.05 7.41 11.89
C GLY A 136 -25.54 7.88 10.52
N VAL A 137 -24.49 7.21 10.04
CA VAL A 137 -23.91 7.42 8.69
C VAL A 137 -24.33 6.26 7.79
N PRO A 138 -25.17 6.48 6.76
CA PRO A 138 -25.59 5.42 5.85
C PRO A 138 -24.49 5.09 4.82
N ILE A 139 -24.31 3.80 4.56
CA ILE A 139 -23.46 3.26 3.50
C ILE A 139 -24.29 2.29 2.67
N LEU A 140 -24.59 2.64 1.41
CA LEU A 140 -25.27 1.71 0.51
C LEU A 140 -24.29 0.67 -0.02
N VAL A 141 -24.68 -0.59 -0.05
CA VAL A 141 -23.84 -1.71 -0.50
C VAL A 141 -24.57 -2.37 -1.66
N THR A 142 -23.95 -2.41 -2.86
CA THR A 142 -24.54 -3.11 -4.00
C THR A 142 -24.68 -4.61 -3.70
N PRO A 143 -25.70 -5.31 -4.23
CA PRO A 143 -25.93 -6.71 -3.88
C PRO A 143 -24.76 -7.60 -4.31
N LEU A 144 -24.34 -8.53 -3.45
CA LEU A 144 -23.27 -9.49 -3.75
C LEU A 144 -23.57 -10.28 -5.05
N SER A 145 -22.55 -10.57 -5.87
CA SER A 145 -22.76 -11.39 -7.07
C SER A 145 -23.08 -12.83 -6.74
N ARG A 146 -24.03 -13.41 -7.49
CA ARG A 146 -24.31 -14.84 -7.45
C ARG A 146 -23.19 -15.60 -8.15
N ARG A 147 -22.85 -16.76 -7.62
CA ARG A 147 -21.79 -17.64 -8.17
C ARG A 147 -22.35 -18.51 -9.29
N GLN A 148 -23.04 -17.88 -10.23
CA GLN A 148 -23.65 -18.51 -11.41
C GLN A 148 -22.87 -18.06 -12.64
N TYR A 149 -22.45 -19.01 -13.48
CA TYR A 149 -21.58 -18.75 -14.61
C TYR A 149 -22.29 -19.04 -15.93
N ASP A 150 -22.08 -18.16 -16.91
CA ASP A 150 -22.33 -18.42 -18.32
C ASP A 150 -21.02 -18.91 -18.96
N ASN A 151 -21.11 -19.98 -19.75
CA ASN A 151 -19.98 -20.57 -20.47
C ASN A 151 -20.18 -20.53 -21.99
N SER A 152 -21.11 -19.71 -22.50
CA SER A 152 -21.43 -19.58 -23.91
C SER A 152 -20.24 -19.19 -24.81
N THR A 153 -19.25 -18.49 -24.26
CA THR A 153 -18.06 -17.99 -24.97
C THR A 153 -16.83 -18.91 -24.83
N GLY A 154 -16.94 -20.03 -24.13
CA GLY A 154 -15.82 -20.93 -23.82
C GLY A 154 -14.97 -20.51 -22.62
N VAL A 155 -15.19 -19.30 -22.07
CA VAL A 155 -14.60 -18.84 -20.81
C VAL A 155 -15.75 -18.59 -19.81
N PRO A 156 -15.84 -19.35 -18.70
CA PRO A 156 -16.89 -19.15 -17.72
C PRO A 156 -16.83 -17.75 -17.10
N THR A 157 -17.92 -16.98 -17.21
CA THR A 157 -18.05 -15.64 -16.60
C THR A 157 -19.31 -15.53 -15.78
N ILE A 158 -19.27 -14.76 -14.69
CA ILE A 158 -20.41 -14.54 -13.80
C ILE A 158 -21.59 -13.92 -14.55
N ILE A 159 -22.76 -14.55 -14.41
CA ILE A 159 -24.02 -14.00 -14.88
C ILE A 159 -24.36 -12.78 -14.01
N ARG A 160 -24.48 -11.62 -14.65
CA ARG A 160 -24.78 -10.34 -13.99
C ARG A 160 -26.27 -10.20 -13.67
N SER A 161 -26.81 -11.17 -12.92
CA SER A 161 -28.26 -11.29 -12.67
C SER A 161 -28.85 -10.15 -11.84
N LEU A 162 -28.02 -9.35 -11.16
CA LEU A 162 -28.37 -8.28 -10.22
C LEU A 162 -27.95 -6.89 -10.73
N GLU A 163 -27.69 -6.74 -12.03
CA GLU A 163 -27.16 -5.49 -12.59
C GLU A 163 -28.14 -4.32 -12.40
N ASN A 164 -29.44 -4.57 -12.51
CA ASN A 164 -30.46 -3.54 -12.32
C ASN A 164 -30.45 -3.01 -10.89
N GLU A 165 -30.38 -3.90 -9.91
CA GLU A 165 -30.34 -3.57 -8.48
C GLU A 165 -29.01 -2.90 -8.10
N ARG A 166 -27.89 -3.33 -8.69
CA ARG A 166 -26.59 -2.66 -8.57
C ARG A 166 -26.67 -1.22 -9.04
N VAL A 167 -27.15 -0.99 -10.27
CA VAL A 167 -27.26 0.36 -10.85
C VAL A 167 -28.23 1.22 -10.05
N ALA A 168 -29.37 0.65 -9.63
CA ALA A 168 -30.35 1.32 -8.77
C ALA A 168 -29.78 1.74 -7.41
N THR A 169 -28.98 0.88 -6.77
CA THR A 169 -28.30 1.20 -5.50
C THR A 169 -27.36 2.38 -5.66
N ILE A 170 -26.53 2.37 -6.72
CA ILE A 170 -25.60 3.46 -7.02
C ILE A 170 -26.37 4.75 -7.34
N LYS A 171 -27.49 4.66 -8.05
CA LYS A 171 -28.36 5.80 -8.35
C LYS A 171 -28.95 6.41 -7.08
N ALA A 172 -29.46 5.59 -6.16
CA ALA A 172 -29.98 6.04 -4.86
C ALA A 172 -28.89 6.74 -4.04
N ALA A 173 -27.68 6.18 -3.99
CA ALA A 173 -26.54 6.78 -3.31
C ALA A 173 -26.19 8.15 -3.88
N LYS A 174 -26.04 8.25 -5.20
CA LYS A 174 -25.73 9.52 -5.90
C LYS A 174 -26.80 10.58 -5.68
N LYS A 175 -28.08 10.21 -5.75
CA LYS A 175 -29.21 11.14 -5.56
C LYS A 175 -29.30 11.66 -4.13
N THR A 176 -28.97 10.84 -3.14
CA THR A 176 -29.04 11.23 -1.72
C THR A 176 -27.72 11.77 -1.16
N GLY A 177 -26.63 11.70 -1.93
CA GLY A 177 -25.28 12.01 -1.47
C GLY A 177 -24.77 11.06 -0.38
N ALA A 178 -25.31 9.85 -0.28
CA ALA A 178 -24.78 8.83 0.62
C ALA A 178 -23.54 8.16 0.03
N SER A 179 -22.62 7.71 0.89
CA SER A 179 -21.52 6.85 0.47
C SER A 179 -22.04 5.50 0.01
N TYR A 180 -21.33 4.85 -0.91
CA TYR A 180 -21.69 3.53 -1.38
C TYR A 180 -20.46 2.71 -1.77
N ILE A 181 -20.51 1.40 -1.48
CA ILE A 181 -19.50 0.45 -1.93
C ILE A 181 -20.07 -0.47 -3.01
N ASP A 182 -19.32 -0.67 -4.09
CA ASP A 182 -19.74 -1.53 -5.21
C ASP A 182 -19.28 -2.98 -5.03
N LEU A 183 -19.86 -3.65 -4.03
CA LEU A 183 -19.59 -5.06 -3.74
C LEU A 183 -19.93 -5.98 -4.91
N ASN A 184 -20.99 -5.71 -5.67
CA ASN A 184 -21.35 -6.49 -6.87
C ASN A 184 -20.21 -6.50 -7.89
N ARG A 185 -19.66 -5.33 -8.24
CA ARG A 185 -18.53 -5.25 -9.18
C ARG A 185 -17.30 -5.96 -8.62
N ALA A 186 -16.92 -5.66 -7.38
CA ALA A 186 -15.72 -6.24 -6.76
C ALA A 186 -15.81 -7.76 -6.65
N SER A 187 -16.96 -8.29 -6.22
CA SER A 187 -17.19 -9.73 -6.13
C SER A 187 -17.26 -10.39 -7.50
N THR A 188 -17.83 -9.75 -8.53
CA THR A 188 -17.82 -10.25 -9.90
C THR A 188 -16.40 -10.42 -10.43
N VAL A 189 -15.55 -9.41 -10.27
CA VAL A 189 -14.14 -9.46 -10.70
C VAL A 189 -13.40 -10.59 -9.99
N TYR A 190 -13.55 -10.68 -8.67
CA TYR A 190 -12.92 -11.73 -7.88
C TYR A 190 -13.40 -13.14 -8.24
N LEU A 191 -14.71 -13.31 -8.42
CA LEU A 191 -15.30 -14.60 -8.76
C LEU A 191 -14.90 -15.05 -10.18
N ASN A 192 -14.77 -14.13 -11.12
CA ASN A 192 -14.25 -14.44 -12.45
C ASN A 192 -12.78 -14.85 -12.41
N SER A 193 -11.95 -14.20 -11.59
CA SER A 193 -10.52 -14.50 -11.54
C SER A 193 -10.20 -15.87 -10.91
N ILE A 194 -11.01 -16.34 -9.96
CA ILE A 194 -10.81 -17.66 -9.33
C ILE A 194 -11.50 -18.81 -10.07
N GLY A 195 -12.42 -18.50 -10.98
CA GLY A 195 -13.21 -19.47 -11.75
C GLY A 195 -14.28 -20.21 -10.93
N PRO A 196 -15.16 -20.97 -11.62
CA PRO A 196 -16.37 -21.57 -11.02
C PRO A 196 -16.06 -22.59 -9.93
N VAL A 197 -15.05 -23.45 -10.13
CA VAL A 197 -14.69 -24.50 -9.15
C VAL A 197 -14.37 -23.88 -7.79
N SER A 198 -13.52 -22.85 -7.78
CA SER A 198 -13.09 -22.14 -6.58
C SER A 198 -14.23 -21.31 -5.97
N ALA A 199 -15.02 -20.64 -6.82
CA ALA A 199 -16.16 -19.86 -6.39
C ALA A 199 -17.20 -20.71 -5.65
N HIS A 200 -17.54 -21.90 -6.17
CA HIS A 200 -18.50 -22.80 -5.55
C HIS A 200 -18.03 -23.36 -4.20
N MET A 201 -16.74 -23.28 -3.87
CA MET A 201 -16.25 -23.60 -2.51
C MET A 201 -16.73 -22.60 -1.45
N TYR A 202 -17.31 -21.46 -1.83
CA TYR A 202 -17.93 -20.52 -0.92
C TYR A 202 -19.43 -20.73 -0.73
N ASP A 203 -20.04 -21.65 -1.49
CA ASP A 203 -21.46 -21.97 -1.36
C ASP A 203 -21.75 -22.55 0.03
N LEU A 204 -22.88 -22.12 0.60
CA LEU A 204 -23.35 -22.66 1.88
C LEU A 204 -23.55 -24.18 1.81
N LYS A 205 -24.06 -24.66 0.67
CA LYS A 205 -24.24 -26.07 0.32
C LYS A 205 -24.25 -26.21 -1.20
N ALA A 206 -24.02 -27.41 -1.70
CA ALA A 206 -24.02 -27.68 -3.14
C ALA A 206 -25.30 -27.14 -3.81
N GLY A 207 -25.12 -26.35 -4.88
CA GLY A 207 -26.22 -25.71 -5.61
C GLY A 207 -26.73 -24.39 -5.02
N ASP A 208 -26.23 -23.96 -3.86
CA ASP A 208 -26.55 -22.66 -3.27
C ASP A 208 -25.53 -21.58 -3.67
N SER A 209 -25.65 -21.10 -4.90
CA SER A 209 -24.79 -20.04 -5.46
C SER A 209 -25.09 -18.64 -4.94
N THR A 210 -25.91 -18.51 -3.88
CA THR A 210 -26.32 -17.24 -3.29
C THR A 210 -25.73 -17.07 -1.90
N HIS A 211 -26.00 -18.02 -1.00
CA HIS A 211 -25.58 -17.93 0.40
C HIS A 211 -24.16 -18.43 0.60
N LEU A 212 -23.52 -17.91 1.64
CA LEU A 212 -22.11 -18.14 1.92
C LEU A 212 -21.94 -19.12 3.07
N ASN A 213 -20.96 -20.02 2.94
CA ASN A 213 -20.40 -20.72 4.08
C ASN A 213 -19.46 -19.82 4.91
N ALA A 214 -18.85 -20.38 5.95
CA ALA A 214 -17.96 -19.63 6.85
C ALA A 214 -16.77 -18.96 6.11
N ALA A 215 -16.13 -19.67 5.17
CA ALA A 215 -15.01 -19.13 4.41
C ALA A 215 -15.46 -18.00 3.47
N GLY A 216 -16.57 -18.20 2.76
CA GLY A 216 -17.18 -17.17 1.93
C GLY A 216 -17.54 -15.92 2.72
N SER A 217 -18.12 -16.10 3.93
CA SER A 217 -18.47 -14.99 4.81
C SER A 217 -17.25 -14.12 5.15
N GLN A 218 -16.11 -14.74 5.46
CA GLN A 218 -14.87 -14.01 5.75
C GLN A 218 -14.29 -13.31 4.52
N VAL A 219 -14.26 -13.98 3.36
CA VAL A 219 -13.73 -13.41 2.12
C VAL A 219 -14.53 -12.19 1.68
N PHE A 220 -15.85 -12.31 1.59
CA PHE A 220 -16.70 -11.20 1.16
C PHE A 220 -16.87 -10.15 2.26
N GLY A 221 -16.80 -10.53 3.53
CA GLY A 221 -16.74 -9.58 4.65
C GLY A 221 -15.46 -8.75 4.65
N GLY A 222 -14.31 -9.38 4.35
CA GLY A 222 -13.04 -8.70 4.12
C GLY A 222 -13.10 -7.75 2.93
N MET A 223 -13.73 -8.17 1.82
CA MET A 223 -13.95 -7.32 0.65
C MET A 223 -14.80 -6.08 0.99
N VAL A 224 -15.88 -6.24 1.77
CA VAL A 224 -16.67 -5.11 2.26
C VAL A 224 -15.82 -4.16 3.10
N ALA A 225 -14.98 -4.68 4.00
CA ALA A 225 -14.07 -3.84 4.78
C ALA A 225 -13.06 -3.07 3.90
N SER A 226 -12.47 -3.74 2.90
CA SER A 226 -11.55 -3.10 1.96
C SER A 226 -12.22 -1.97 1.18
N LEU A 227 -13.44 -2.20 0.69
CA LEU A 227 -14.20 -1.17 -0.02
C LEU A 227 -14.61 -0.01 0.90
N ILE A 228 -15.00 -0.30 2.15
CA ILE A 228 -15.30 0.75 3.14
C ILE A 228 -14.04 1.58 3.44
N ILE A 229 -12.85 0.98 3.52
CA ILE A 229 -11.60 1.71 3.76
C ILE A 229 -11.22 2.59 2.56
N GLN A 230 -11.55 2.20 1.33
CA GLN A 230 -11.35 3.06 0.15
C GLN A 230 -12.20 4.34 0.24
N ASP A 231 -13.46 4.22 0.65
CA ASP A 231 -14.40 5.34 0.76
C ASP A 231 -14.25 6.13 2.07
N PHE A 232 -13.77 5.47 3.12
CA PHE A 232 -13.50 6.03 4.44
C PHE A 232 -12.07 5.68 4.89
N PRO A 233 -11.03 6.29 4.29
CA PRO A 233 -9.63 6.01 4.61
C PRO A 233 -9.30 6.20 6.09
N GLN A 234 -10.05 7.05 6.80
CA GLN A 234 -9.96 7.26 8.24
C GLN A 234 -10.29 6.02 9.09
N LEU A 235 -10.90 5.00 8.50
CA LEU A 235 -11.27 3.75 9.17
C LEU A 235 -10.23 2.62 8.98
N GLY A 236 -9.24 2.80 8.10
CA GLY A 236 -8.20 1.81 7.83
C GLY A 236 -6.88 2.07 8.54
N ASP A 237 -6.21 0.99 8.96
CA ASP A 237 -4.82 1.02 9.38
C ASP A 237 -3.93 0.71 8.18
N ALA A 238 -3.28 1.74 7.64
CA ALA A 238 -2.37 1.58 6.52
C ALA A 238 -1.10 0.82 6.95
N GLY A 239 -0.82 -0.33 6.31
CA GLY A 239 0.44 -1.07 6.48
C GLY A 239 1.71 -0.23 6.22
N TYR A 240 1.58 0.89 5.49
CA TYR A 240 2.63 1.90 5.31
C TYR A 240 3.19 2.45 6.62
N GLY A 241 2.37 2.53 7.69
CA GLY A 241 2.82 2.99 9.00
C GLY A 241 3.87 2.07 9.62
N THR A 242 3.70 0.75 9.52
CA THR A 242 4.66 -0.22 10.08
C THR A 242 6.00 -0.21 9.35
N THR A 243 5.98 -0.09 8.01
CA THR A 243 7.18 0.07 7.19
C THR A 243 7.92 1.34 7.58
N PHE A 244 7.22 2.49 7.67
CA PHE A 244 7.79 3.76 8.10
C PHE A 244 8.42 3.67 9.50
N CYS A 245 7.72 3.05 10.46
CA CYS A 245 8.24 2.88 11.82
C CYS A 245 9.59 2.15 11.84
N GLY A 246 9.79 1.13 11.00
CA GLY A 246 11.08 0.42 10.93
C GLY A 246 12.21 1.30 10.39
N TRP A 247 11.97 2.06 9.32
CA TRP A 247 12.94 3.04 8.79
C TRP A 247 13.25 4.17 9.77
N PHE A 248 12.22 4.70 10.43
CA PHE A 248 12.37 5.74 11.44
C PHE A 248 13.16 5.24 12.66
N PHE A 249 12.84 4.04 13.15
CA PHE A 249 13.60 3.42 14.22
C PHE A 249 15.06 3.24 13.83
N ALA A 250 15.33 2.76 12.61
CA ALA A 250 16.70 2.63 12.09
C ALA A 250 17.43 3.98 12.12
N ALA A 251 16.82 5.07 11.67
CA ALA A 251 17.48 6.38 11.68
C ALA A 251 17.81 6.88 13.10
N LEU A 252 16.97 6.60 14.10
CA LEU A 252 17.24 6.95 15.49
C LEU A 252 18.30 6.06 16.14
N SER A 253 18.26 4.76 15.86
CA SER A 253 19.18 3.78 16.44
C SER A 253 20.55 3.80 15.77
N ASN A 254 20.65 4.17 14.50
CA ASN A 254 21.85 4.01 13.70
C ASN A 254 23.06 4.77 14.27
N SER A 255 22.90 6.06 14.61
CA SER A 255 24.01 6.85 15.18
C SER A 255 24.46 6.35 16.55
N HIS A 256 23.54 5.78 17.34
CA HIS A 256 23.91 5.16 18.63
C HIS A 256 24.64 3.83 18.42
N LEU A 257 24.07 2.93 17.62
CA LEU A 257 24.62 1.59 17.39
C LEU A 257 25.96 1.65 16.64
N SER A 258 26.17 2.62 15.75
CA SER A 258 27.41 2.77 14.97
C SER A 258 28.63 3.11 15.84
N GLN A 259 28.42 3.57 17.07
CA GLN A 259 29.47 3.78 18.07
C GLN A 259 30.03 2.45 18.61
N TYR A 260 29.26 1.37 18.53
CA TYR A 260 29.60 0.07 19.14
C TYR A 260 29.77 -1.05 18.12
N LEU A 261 29.03 -1.00 17.00
CA LEU A 261 28.97 -2.06 16.01
C LEU A 261 29.79 -1.72 14.77
N ASP A 262 30.46 -2.72 14.21
CA ASP A 262 31.09 -2.64 12.89
C ASP A 262 30.12 -2.98 11.76
N LEU A 263 30.55 -2.67 10.53
CA LEU A 263 29.79 -2.84 9.29
C LEU A 263 29.14 -4.23 9.16
N GLY A 264 29.92 -5.30 9.37
CA GLY A 264 29.44 -6.67 9.22
C GLY A 264 28.27 -6.99 10.16
N VAL A 265 28.30 -6.46 11.39
CA VAL A 265 27.23 -6.67 12.37
C VAL A 265 25.93 -6.03 11.90
N PHE A 266 25.96 -4.83 11.33
CA PHE A 266 24.76 -4.18 10.78
C PHE A 266 24.16 -4.96 9.61
N LEU A 267 24.99 -5.46 8.70
CA LEU A 267 24.53 -6.22 7.54
C LEU A 267 23.90 -7.55 7.96
N VAL A 268 24.53 -8.28 8.91
CA VAL A 268 24.00 -9.54 9.44
C VAL A 268 22.72 -9.33 10.23
N MET A 269 22.68 -8.32 11.11
CA MET A 269 21.47 -7.96 11.86
C MET A 269 20.31 -7.66 10.90
N GLY A 270 20.56 -6.86 9.87
CA GLY A 270 19.55 -6.56 8.86
C GLY A 270 19.08 -7.79 8.08
N ALA A 271 19.99 -8.71 7.75
CA ALA A 271 19.66 -9.95 7.05
C ALA A 271 18.79 -10.87 7.91
N THR A 272 19.13 -10.96 9.20
CA THR A 272 18.41 -11.76 10.19
C THR A 272 16.97 -11.26 10.34
N LEU A 273 16.78 -9.94 10.46
CA LEU A 273 15.47 -9.32 10.58
C LEU A 273 14.59 -9.58 9.35
N GLN A 274 15.16 -9.52 8.14
CA GLN A 274 14.44 -9.82 6.90
C GLN A 274 14.07 -11.30 6.80
N VAL A 275 14.99 -12.22 7.12
CA VAL A 275 14.71 -13.66 7.17
C VAL A 275 13.60 -13.96 8.16
N LEU A 276 13.66 -13.40 9.37
CA LEU A 276 12.62 -13.54 10.38
C LEU A 276 11.26 -13.04 9.85
N ALA A 277 11.23 -11.85 9.26
CA ALA A 277 10.00 -11.28 8.71
C ALA A 277 9.36 -12.16 7.64
N HIS A 278 10.15 -12.69 6.70
CA HIS A 278 9.63 -13.54 5.62
C HIS A 278 9.26 -14.95 6.11
N ALA A 279 10.00 -15.52 7.07
CA ALA A 279 9.64 -16.78 7.70
C ALA A 279 8.28 -16.70 8.40
N LEU A 280 8.01 -15.60 9.10
CA LEU A 280 6.73 -15.35 9.77
C LEU A 280 5.56 -15.14 8.79
N ARG A 281 5.83 -14.74 7.54
CA ARG A 281 4.79 -14.52 6.51
C ARG A 281 4.42 -15.78 5.71
N ALA A 282 5.25 -16.81 5.73
CA ALA A 282 5.13 -17.95 4.82
C ALA A 282 4.09 -19.03 5.21
N TRP A 283 3.36 -18.88 6.32
CA TRP A 283 2.49 -19.94 6.86
C TRP A 283 1.09 -19.48 7.33
N LEU A 284 0.57 -18.35 6.79
CA LEU A 284 -0.68 -17.69 7.22
C LEU A 284 -0.66 -17.16 8.68
N PRO A 285 0.14 -16.13 8.98
CA PRO A 285 0.13 -15.49 10.29
C PRO A 285 -1.18 -14.74 10.58
N PRO A 286 -1.60 -14.62 11.86
CA PRO A 286 -2.63 -13.67 12.25
C PRO A 286 -2.30 -12.24 11.79
N PHE A 287 -3.31 -11.46 11.40
CA PHE A 287 -3.10 -10.13 10.82
C PHE A 287 -2.20 -9.20 11.65
N PRO A 288 -2.29 -9.11 12.99
CA PRO A 288 -1.38 -8.28 13.77
C PRO A 288 0.09 -8.72 13.64
N LEU A 289 0.35 -10.04 13.62
CA LEU A 289 1.68 -10.58 13.41
C LEU A 289 2.16 -10.24 11.99
N PHE A 290 1.30 -10.45 10.99
CA PHE A 290 1.58 -10.07 9.60
C PHE A 290 1.94 -8.59 9.48
N ALA A 291 1.20 -7.68 10.11
CA ALA A 291 1.49 -6.25 10.08
C ALA A 291 2.85 -5.93 10.73
N VAL A 292 3.15 -6.50 11.90
CA VAL A 292 4.44 -6.29 12.59
C VAL A 292 5.63 -6.81 11.77
N THR A 293 5.46 -7.84 10.93
CA THR A 293 6.56 -8.29 10.07
C THR A 293 7.07 -7.22 9.09
N PHE A 294 6.25 -6.23 8.72
CA PHE A 294 6.68 -5.11 7.87
C PHE A 294 7.67 -4.19 8.59
N PHE A 295 7.50 -3.99 9.89
CA PHE A 295 8.47 -3.29 10.72
C PHE A 295 9.83 -4.00 10.71
N PHE A 296 9.85 -5.32 10.91
CA PHE A 296 11.11 -6.09 10.91
C PHE A 296 11.77 -6.10 9.54
N ALA A 297 11.00 -6.32 8.47
CA ALA A 297 11.51 -6.29 7.10
C ALA A 297 12.12 -4.92 6.76
N SER A 298 11.42 -3.82 7.08
CA SER A 298 11.88 -2.47 6.76
C SER A 298 13.04 -2.01 7.64
N LEU A 299 13.06 -2.36 8.93
CA LEU A 299 14.20 -2.12 9.82
C LEU A 299 15.44 -2.87 9.32
N GLY A 300 15.28 -4.14 8.93
CA GLY A 300 16.35 -4.94 8.39
C GLY A 300 16.89 -4.41 7.06
N GLN A 301 16.00 -3.96 6.18
CA GLN A 301 16.35 -3.28 4.94
C GLN A 301 17.09 -1.96 5.21
N ALA A 302 16.62 -1.13 6.15
CA ALA A 302 17.21 0.17 6.47
C ALA A 302 18.67 0.05 6.96
N TYR A 303 18.96 -0.93 7.80
CA TYR A 303 20.34 -1.20 8.23
C TYR A 303 21.21 -1.67 7.07
N GLN A 304 20.74 -2.62 6.26
CA GLN A 304 21.52 -3.07 5.09
C GLN A 304 21.75 -1.93 4.09
N ASP A 305 20.71 -1.20 3.72
CA ASP A 305 20.79 -0.13 2.72
C ASP A 305 21.75 0.97 3.19
N THR A 306 21.63 1.45 4.43
CA THR A 306 22.51 2.52 4.94
C THR A 306 23.97 2.13 4.90
N HIS A 307 24.28 0.92 5.38
CA HIS A 307 25.66 0.48 5.58
C HIS A 307 26.29 -0.08 4.31
N ALA A 308 25.55 -0.80 3.49
CA ALA A 308 26.01 -1.25 2.17
C ALA A 308 26.29 -0.06 1.25
N ASN A 309 25.42 0.96 1.22
CA ASN A 309 25.67 2.17 0.44
C ASN A 309 26.90 2.92 0.95
N THR A 310 27.07 3.04 2.27
CA THR A 310 28.24 3.70 2.87
C THR A 310 29.54 2.96 2.51
N PHE A 311 29.52 1.63 2.57
CA PHE A 311 30.65 0.77 2.19
C PHE A 311 30.98 0.91 0.70
N VAL A 312 29.99 0.75 -0.17
CA VAL A 312 30.20 0.82 -1.64
C VAL A 312 30.61 2.24 -2.08
N ALA A 313 30.14 3.28 -1.41
CA ALA A 313 30.61 4.65 -1.66
C ALA A 313 32.10 4.85 -1.35
N SER A 314 32.74 3.96 -0.57
CA SER A 314 34.16 4.03 -0.23
C SER A 314 35.08 3.29 -1.21
N VAL A 315 34.53 2.46 -2.11
CA VAL A 315 35.35 1.68 -3.06
C VAL A 315 35.72 2.47 -4.31
N LYS A 316 36.79 2.06 -4.99
CA LYS A 316 37.18 2.66 -6.28
C LYS A 316 36.07 2.49 -7.32
N ALA A 317 35.84 3.53 -8.12
CA ALA A 317 34.75 3.58 -9.10
C ALA A 317 33.36 3.32 -8.46
N ALA A 318 33.12 3.91 -7.28
CA ALA A 318 31.90 3.76 -6.50
C ALA A 318 30.61 3.95 -7.32
N HIS A 319 30.59 4.83 -8.34
CA HIS A 319 29.41 5.03 -9.19
C HIS A 319 28.94 3.76 -9.90
N ARG A 320 29.87 2.90 -10.35
CA ARG A 320 29.53 1.62 -11.01
C ARG A 320 28.95 0.62 -10.02
N TRP A 321 29.57 0.51 -8.85
CA TRP A 321 29.13 -0.43 -7.82
C TRP A 321 27.83 0.00 -7.14
N LEU A 322 27.64 1.31 -6.92
CA LEU A 322 26.36 1.88 -6.49
C LEU A 322 25.28 1.60 -7.55
N GLY A 323 25.59 1.80 -8.84
CA GLY A 323 24.70 1.40 -9.93
C GLY A 323 24.33 -0.09 -9.87
N PHE A 324 25.32 -0.96 -9.65
CA PHE A 324 25.12 -2.41 -9.59
C PHE A 324 24.27 -2.88 -8.40
N ILE A 325 24.57 -2.46 -7.17
CA ILE A 325 23.78 -2.90 -6.00
C ILE A 325 22.32 -2.41 -6.10
N HIS A 326 22.12 -1.21 -6.65
CA HIS A 326 20.79 -0.68 -6.89
C HIS A 326 20.12 -1.38 -8.08
N ALA A 327 20.86 -1.81 -9.09
CA ALA A 327 20.29 -2.66 -10.14
C ALA A 327 19.74 -3.96 -9.51
N MET A 328 20.45 -4.60 -8.57
CA MET A 328 19.96 -5.81 -7.91
C MET A 328 18.65 -5.58 -7.15
N TYR A 329 18.44 -4.40 -6.54
CA TYR A 329 17.14 -4.01 -6.00
C TYR A 329 16.04 -4.03 -7.07
N MET A 330 16.30 -3.43 -8.25
CA MET A 330 15.35 -3.44 -9.37
C MET A 330 15.14 -4.83 -9.97
N ALA A 331 16.15 -5.71 -9.94
CA ALA A 331 16.01 -7.10 -10.33
C ALA A 331 15.04 -7.85 -9.42
N GLY A 332 15.07 -7.56 -8.11
CA GLY A 332 14.05 -8.04 -7.17
C GLY A 332 12.65 -7.51 -7.49
N CYS A 333 12.52 -6.21 -7.76
CA CYS A 333 11.25 -5.61 -8.20
C CYS A 333 10.74 -6.22 -9.51
N LEU A 334 11.62 -6.52 -10.45
CA LEU A 334 11.30 -7.18 -11.72
C LEU A 334 10.82 -8.61 -11.50
N ALA A 335 11.48 -9.38 -10.64
CA ALA A 335 11.11 -10.77 -10.35
C ALA A 335 9.78 -10.86 -9.58
N GLY A 336 9.46 -9.86 -8.76
CA GLY A 336 8.26 -9.80 -7.93
C GLY A 336 6.96 -10.16 -8.67
N PRO A 337 6.55 -9.40 -9.71
CA PRO A 337 5.36 -9.68 -10.50
C PRO A 337 5.31 -11.10 -11.08
N PHE A 338 6.42 -11.62 -11.61
CA PHE A 338 6.44 -12.98 -12.16
C PHE A 338 6.18 -14.04 -11.08
N ILE A 339 6.79 -13.88 -9.91
CA ILE A 339 6.59 -14.80 -8.78
C ILE A 339 5.18 -14.67 -8.23
N SER A 340 4.70 -13.44 -8.00
CA SER A 340 3.37 -13.20 -7.43
C SER A 340 2.26 -13.68 -8.36
N THR A 341 2.39 -13.43 -9.67
CA THR A 341 1.42 -13.91 -10.67
C THR A 341 1.45 -15.42 -10.77
N ALA A 342 2.63 -16.06 -10.79
CA ALA A 342 2.72 -17.52 -10.77
C ALA A 342 2.07 -18.14 -9.53
N VAL A 343 2.30 -17.58 -8.34
CA VAL A 343 1.67 -18.04 -7.08
C VAL A 343 0.16 -17.81 -7.11
N ALA A 344 -0.29 -16.65 -7.60
CA ALA A 344 -1.71 -16.33 -7.70
C ALA A 344 -2.45 -17.29 -8.66
N SER A 345 -1.77 -17.77 -9.71
CA SER A 345 -2.35 -18.62 -10.77
C SER A 345 -2.15 -20.13 -10.58
N ALA A 346 -1.36 -20.57 -9.58
CA ALA A 346 -0.94 -21.97 -9.42
C ALA A 346 -2.03 -22.95 -8.90
N GLY A 347 -3.26 -22.51 -8.67
CA GLY A 347 -4.35 -23.41 -8.29
C GLY A 347 -5.67 -22.73 -7.93
N ALA A 348 -6.69 -23.54 -7.66
CA ALA A 348 -8.05 -23.09 -7.33
C ALA A 348 -8.14 -22.35 -5.97
N ARG A 349 -7.19 -22.58 -5.05
CA ARG A 349 -7.16 -21.91 -3.74
C ARG A 349 -6.00 -20.94 -3.72
N SER A 350 -6.29 -19.64 -3.51
CA SER A 350 -5.26 -18.61 -3.32
C SER A 350 -4.40 -18.96 -2.11
N ARG A 351 -3.09 -19.09 -2.35
CA ARG A 351 -2.05 -19.31 -1.34
C ARG A 351 -1.03 -18.17 -1.39
N TRP A 352 -1.52 -16.95 -1.22
CA TRP A 352 -0.71 -15.73 -1.33
C TRP A 352 0.49 -15.74 -0.38
N GLU A 353 0.40 -16.46 0.75
CA GLU A 353 1.48 -16.62 1.72
C GLU A 353 2.73 -17.28 1.10
N LEU A 354 2.55 -18.13 0.08
CA LEU A 354 3.65 -18.80 -0.61
C LEU A 354 4.52 -17.83 -1.42
N PHE A 355 4.03 -16.63 -1.75
CA PHE A 355 4.86 -15.58 -2.34
C PHE A 355 6.09 -15.30 -1.47
N TYR A 356 5.95 -15.37 -0.13
CA TYR A 356 7.01 -15.04 0.81
C TYR A 356 8.07 -16.12 0.96
N THR A 357 7.91 -17.32 0.38
CA THR A 357 8.98 -18.33 0.37
C THR A 357 10.15 -17.93 -0.53
N ALA A 358 9.88 -17.21 -1.62
CA ALA A 358 10.91 -16.70 -2.52
C ALA A 358 11.84 -15.66 -1.85
N PRO A 359 11.34 -14.55 -1.25
CA PRO A 359 12.19 -13.63 -0.52
C PRO A 359 12.79 -14.26 0.74
N LEU A 360 12.15 -15.26 1.37
CA LEU A 360 12.77 -16.03 2.45
C LEU A 360 14.01 -16.78 1.95
N GLY A 361 13.90 -17.54 0.85
CA GLY A 361 15.03 -18.27 0.28
C GLY A 361 16.19 -17.35 -0.11
N LEU A 362 15.90 -16.25 -0.81
CA LEU A 362 16.89 -15.22 -1.14
C LEU A 362 17.49 -14.57 0.11
N GLY A 363 16.68 -14.32 1.14
CA GLY A 363 17.12 -13.76 2.42
C GLY A 363 18.09 -14.68 3.16
N VAL A 364 17.84 -15.99 3.15
CA VAL A 364 18.74 -16.99 3.76
C VAL A 364 20.07 -17.05 3.00
N ILE A 365 20.03 -17.05 1.66
CA ILE A 365 21.25 -16.98 0.84
C ILE A 365 22.04 -15.70 1.15
N ASN A 366 21.36 -14.54 1.18
CA ASN A 366 21.99 -13.26 1.52
C ASN A 366 22.61 -13.27 2.92
N PHE A 367 21.91 -13.81 3.92
CA PHE A 367 22.43 -13.95 5.28
C PHE A 367 23.76 -14.72 5.30
N VAL A 368 23.81 -15.88 4.64
CA VAL A 368 25.04 -16.70 4.55
C VAL A 368 26.16 -15.93 3.83
N LEU A 369 25.86 -15.30 2.70
CA LEU A 369 26.85 -14.55 1.93
C LEU A 369 27.43 -13.37 2.72
N VAL A 370 26.58 -12.61 3.42
CA VAL A 370 27.02 -11.49 4.25
C VAL A 370 27.91 -11.97 5.41
N VAL A 371 27.53 -13.05 6.09
CA VAL A 371 28.35 -13.64 7.17
C VAL A 371 29.72 -14.03 6.65
N ILE A 372 29.81 -14.68 5.48
CA ILE A 372 31.08 -15.10 4.88
C ILE A 372 31.92 -13.90 4.43
N ALA A 373 31.30 -12.96 3.71
CA ALA A 373 31.99 -11.82 3.11
C ALA A 373 32.50 -10.81 4.15
N PHE A 374 31.76 -10.62 5.24
CA PHE A 374 32.06 -9.62 6.27
C PHE A 374 32.50 -10.23 7.60
N ARG A 375 32.93 -11.51 7.61
CA ARG A 375 33.33 -12.27 8.81
C ARG A 375 34.32 -11.53 9.73
N GLU A 376 35.24 -10.77 9.14
CA GLU A 376 36.30 -10.04 9.86
C GLU A 376 35.76 -8.77 10.54
N SER A 377 34.56 -8.34 10.17
CA SER A 377 33.86 -7.17 10.73
C SER A 377 32.63 -7.57 11.55
N LEU A 378 32.55 -8.82 12.01
CA LEU A 378 31.53 -9.34 12.95
C LEU A 378 31.95 -9.14 14.42
N ALA A 379 32.64 -8.04 14.71
CA ALA A 379 33.11 -7.72 16.06
C ALA A 379 32.45 -6.45 16.58
N LEU A 380 32.47 -6.31 17.92
CA LEU A 380 32.23 -5.02 18.56
C LEU A 380 33.46 -4.15 18.37
N LYS A 381 33.27 -2.86 18.08
CA LYS A 381 34.37 -1.90 18.01
C LYS A 381 35.13 -1.91 19.33
N ARG A 382 36.42 -2.28 19.30
CA ARG A 382 37.28 -2.31 20.48
C ARG A 382 37.41 -0.91 21.06
N SER A 383 36.85 -0.70 22.26
CA SER A 383 37.26 0.40 23.12
C SER A 383 38.69 0.12 23.57
N THR A 384 39.63 1.01 23.30
CA THR A 384 40.94 0.99 23.98
C THR A 384 40.68 0.97 25.49
N GLN A 385 41.19 -0.05 26.18
CA GLN A 385 41.02 -0.25 27.62
C GLN A 385 41.65 0.92 28.37
N GLY A 386 40.81 1.77 28.99
CA GLY A 386 41.25 2.90 29.81
C GLY A 386 40.10 3.78 30.32
N GLU A 387 38.97 3.84 29.62
CA GLU A 387 37.87 4.73 29.98
C GLU A 387 36.53 3.98 29.91
N MET A 388 36.04 3.44 31.02
CA MET A 388 34.72 2.79 31.07
C MET A 388 33.64 3.63 31.78
N ASN A 389 34.01 4.64 32.57
CA ASN A 389 33.03 5.46 33.32
C ASN A 389 32.87 6.90 32.79
N SER A 390 33.81 7.42 32.00
CA SER A 390 33.72 8.75 31.33
C SER A 390 33.13 8.69 29.90
N THR A 391 33.06 7.50 29.30
CA THR A 391 32.82 7.27 27.87
C THR A 391 31.35 7.15 27.46
N GLN A 392 30.44 6.72 28.35
CA GLN A 392 29.03 6.51 27.97
C GLN A 392 28.32 7.85 27.69
N GLY A 393 28.52 8.84 28.58
CA GLY A 393 28.05 10.21 28.38
C GLY A 393 28.73 10.91 27.20
N ALA A 394 30.00 10.61 26.94
CA ALA A 394 30.73 11.15 25.79
C ALA A 394 30.24 10.56 24.46
N ARG A 395 29.96 9.24 24.38
CA ARG A 395 29.39 8.57 23.20
C ARG A 395 27.96 9.04 22.90
N GLN A 396 27.12 9.19 23.92
CA GLN A 396 25.76 9.72 23.74
C GLN A 396 25.78 11.18 23.29
N LYS A 397 26.69 12.00 23.85
CA LYS A 397 26.93 13.37 23.36
C LYS A 397 27.44 13.37 21.92
N GLY A 398 28.34 12.45 21.56
CA GLY A 398 28.87 12.29 20.20
C GLY A 398 27.80 11.97 19.17
N ALA A 399 26.92 11.00 19.45
CA ALA A 399 25.79 10.66 18.58
C ALA A 399 24.81 11.85 18.40
N MET A 400 24.48 12.55 19.48
CA MET A 400 23.61 13.73 19.41
C MET A 400 24.27 14.87 18.61
N GLN A 401 25.58 15.08 18.77
CA GLN A 401 26.33 16.07 17.99
C GLN A 401 26.40 15.70 16.50
N GLU A 402 26.57 14.43 16.16
CA GLU A 402 26.53 13.94 14.77
C GLU A 402 25.18 14.27 14.13
N ILE A 403 24.07 13.91 14.78
CA ILE A 403 22.71 14.21 14.31
C ILE A 403 22.51 15.73 14.15
N GLN A 404 22.94 16.54 15.11
CA GLN A 404 22.84 17.99 15.03
C GLN A 404 23.62 18.56 13.84
N LYS A 405 24.84 18.08 13.60
CA LYS A 405 25.64 18.49 12.44
C LYS A 405 24.99 18.06 11.13
N THR A 406 24.47 16.84 11.05
CA THR A 406 23.73 16.34 9.90
C THR A 406 22.55 17.26 9.56
N LEU A 407 21.70 17.57 10.55
CA LEU A 407 20.50 18.39 10.34
C LEU A 407 20.83 19.86 10.05
N ALA A 408 21.99 20.36 10.49
CA ALA A 408 22.45 21.71 10.19
C ALA A 408 22.94 21.88 8.74
N GLN A 409 23.23 20.78 8.02
CA GLN A 409 23.74 20.86 6.66
C GLN A 409 22.60 21.05 5.64
N PRO A 410 22.54 22.18 4.89
CA PRO A 410 21.45 22.45 3.94
C PRO A 410 21.32 21.40 2.84
N SER A 411 22.44 20.83 2.39
CA SER A 411 22.46 19.80 1.34
C SER A 411 21.75 18.51 1.76
N VAL A 412 21.66 18.20 3.05
CA VAL A 412 20.90 17.04 3.55
C VAL A 412 19.41 17.23 3.24
N TRP A 413 18.87 18.41 3.48
CA TRP A 413 17.47 18.73 3.21
C TRP A 413 17.14 18.76 1.72
N ILE A 414 18.03 19.34 0.90
CA ILE A 414 17.82 19.39 -0.56
C ILE A 414 17.85 17.97 -1.17
N LEU A 415 18.81 17.13 -0.75
CA LEU A 415 18.84 15.73 -1.17
C LEU A 415 17.65 14.94 -0.63
N SER A 416 17.19 15.23 0.58
CA SER A 416 15.99 14.60 1.16
C SER A 416 14.75 14.94 0.34
N LEU A 417 14.58 16.19 -0.10
CA LEU A 417 13.48 16.60 -1.00
C LEU A 417 13.55 15.88 -2.34
N TYR A 418 14.76 15.76 -2.92
CA TYR A 418 14.97 15.01 -4.14
C TYR A 418 14.49 13.55 -4.01
N PHE A 419 14.92 12.84 -2.95
CA PHE A 419 14.49 11.46 -2.71
C PHE A 419 13.01 11.36 -2.32
N PHE A 420 12.45 12.33 -1.60
CA PHE A 420 11.03 12.41 -1.24
C PHE A 420 10.14 12.43 -2.49
N PHE A 421 10.44 13.31 -3.46
CA PHE A 421 9.66 13.37 -4.70
C PHE A 421 9.95 12.18 -5.63
N PHE A 422 11.22 11.79 -5.76
CA PHE A 422 11.60 10.68 -6.63
C PHE A 422 11.00 9.34 -6.19
N LEU A 423 11.17 8.96 -4.92
CA LEU A 423 10.57 7.72 -4.40
C LEU A 423 9.04 7.84 -4.33
N GLY A 424 8.52 9.04 -4.09
CA GLY A 424 7.10 9.36 -4.27
C GLY A 424 6.60 8.96 -5.66
N ALA A 425 7.29 9.38 -6.72
CA ALA A 425 6.92 9.06 -8.10
C ALA A 425 7.01 7.55 -8.36
N VAL A 426 8.15 6.94 -8.04
CA VAL A 426 8.41 5.51 -8.34
C VAL A 426 7.43 4.58 -7.63
N ILE A 427 7.17 4.82 -6.34
CA ILE A 427 6.26 3.96 -5.56
C ILE A 427 4.80 4.22 -5.96
N THR A 428 4.42 5.47 -6.24
CA THR A 428 3.07 5.78 -6.74
C THR A 428 2.83 5.12 -8.09
N ALA A 429 3.78 5.20 -9.01
CA ALA A 429 3.71 4.53 -10.30
C ALA A 429 3.58 3.00 -10.10
N GLY A 430 4.49 2.39 -9.33
CA GLY A 430 4.49 0.94 -9.10
C GLY A 430 3.21 0.40 -8.46
N GLY A 431 2.55 1.18 -7.59
CA GLY A 431 1.31 0.78 -6.93
C GLY A 431 0.04 0.97 -7.76
N TRP A 432 0.04 1.88 -8.74
CA TRP A 432 -1.19 2.35 -9.40
C TRP A 432 -1.21 2.19 -10.92
N ILE A 433 -0.10 1.87 -11.58
CA ILE A 433 -0.07 1.69 -13.05
C ILE A 433 -1.05 0.61 -13.52
N VAL A 434 -1.08 -0.56 -12.87
CA VAL A 434 -2.00 -1.64 -13.25
C VAL A 434 -3.45 -1.16 -13.14
N GLU A 435 -3.79 -0.52 -12.03
CA GLU A 435 -5.12 0.04 -11.79
C GLU A 435 -5.48 1.07 -12.86
N TYR A 436 -4.56 1.94 -13.25
CA TYR A 436 -4.76 2.94 -14.30
C TYR A 436 -5.03 2.28 -15.65
N LEU A 437 -4.22 1.30 -16.06
CA LEU A 437 -4.36 0.61 -17.34
C LEU A 437 -5.69 -0.15 -17.41
N VAL A 438 -6.10 -0.79 -16.33
CA VAL A 438 -7.38 -1.52 -16.29
C VAL A 438 -8.56 -0.54 -16.28
N HIS A 439 -8.54 0.49 -15.43
CA HIS A 439 -9.73 1.33 -15.20
C HIS A 439 -9.87 2.51 -16.15
N VAL A 440 -8.76 3.04 -16.68
CA VAL A 440 -8.76 4.20 -17.58
C VAL A 440 -8.53 3.78 -19.03
N ARG A 441 -7.77 2.70 -19.26
CA ARG A 441 -7.45 2.21 -20.61
C ARG A 441 -8.21 0.97 -21.03
N ASN A 442 -9.07 0.45 -20.16
CA ASN A 442 -9.83 -0.78 -20.40
C ASN A 442 -8.92 -1.97 -20.77
N GLY A 443 -7.70 -2.01 -20.22
CA GLY A 443 -6.77 -3.12 -20.43
C GLY A 443 -7.24 -4.39 -19.71
N ASP A 444 -6.95 -5.54 -20.30
CA ASP A 444 -7.20 -6.83 -19.66
C ASP A 444 -6.24 -7.02 -18.47
N LEU A 445 -6.79 -7.29 -17.29
CA LEU A 445 -6.04 -7.49 -16.06
C LEU A 445 -4.94 -8.56 -16.20
N ASN A 446 -5.18 -9.62 -16.98
CA ASN A 446 -4.23 -10.72 -17.17
C ASN A 446 -2.95 -10.26 -17.87
N ASP A 447 -3.07 -9.30 -18.78
CA ASP A 447 -1.94 -8.72 -19.51
C ASP A 447 -1.33 -7.53 -18.77
N MET A 448 -2.17 -6.72 -18.10
CA MET A 448 -1.72 -5.48 -17.46
C MET A 448 -0.83 -5.74 -16.24
N GLY A 449 -0.97 -6.89 -15.59
CA GLY A 449 -0.12 -7.30 -14.47
C GLY A 449 1.38 -7.42 -14.82
N TYR A 450 1.71 -7.58 -16.10
CA TYR A 450 3.11 -7.66 -16.57
C TYR A 450 3.70 -6.30 -16.95
N VAL A 451 2.88 -5.26 -17.17
CA VAL A 451 3.38 -3.94 -17.59
C VAL A 451 4.34 -3.31 -16.57
N PRO A 452 4.13 -3.41 -15.23
CA PRO A 452 5.12 -2.98 -14.25
C PRO A 452 6.49 -3.67 -14.38
N ALA A 453 6.55 -4.90 -14.91
CA ALA A 453 7.81 -5.57 -15.17
C ALA A 453 8.65 -4.81 -16.21
N GLY A 454 8.01 -4.15 -17.18
CA GLY A 454 8.67 -3.26 -18.13
C GLY A 454 9.34 -2.07 -17.45
N PHE A 455 8.62 -1.40 -16.54
CA PHE A 455 9.16 -0.30 -15.73
C PHE A 455 10.38 -0.76 -14.89
N TYR A 456 10.22 -1.85 -14.14
CA TYR A 456 11.29 -2.36 -13.28
C TYR A 456 12.49 -2.91 -14.07
N GLY A 457 12.25 -3.58 -15.19
CA GLY A 457 13.28 -4.08 -16.10
C GLY A 457 14.03 -2.95 -16.81
N GLY A 458 13.31 -1.91 -17.23
CA GLY A 458 13.91 -0.66 -17.70
C GLY A 458 14.83 -0.07 -16.65
N SER A 459 14.36 0.13 -15.42
CA SER A 459 15.18 0.68 -14.32
C SER A 459 16.37 -0.20 -13.95
N PHE A 460 16.23 -1.53 -14.01
CA PHE A 460 17.34 -2.46 -13.86
C PHE A 460 18.45 -2.20 -14.89
N LEU A 461 18.09 -2.16 -16.17
CA LEU A 461 19.03 -1.89 -17.25
C LEU A 461 19.61 -0.48 -17.18
N GLY A 462 18.80 0.52 -16.85
CA GLY A 462 19.22 1.91 -16.68
C GLY A 462 20.29 2.06 -15.60
N ARG A 463 20.12 1.37 -14.47
CA ARG A 463 21.10 1.37 -13.36
C ARG A 463 22.45 0.75 -13.74
N LEU A 464 22.48 -0.17 -14.71
CA LEU A 464 23.71 -0.79 -15.19
C LEU A 464 24.36 0.00 -16.34
N ILE A 465 23.57 0.34 -17.36
CA ILE A 465 24.06 0.88 -18.63
C ILE A 465 24.36 2.37 -18.52
N LEU A 466 23.48 3.14 -17.86
CA LEU A 466 23.60 4.59 -17.79
C LEU A 466 24.53 5.06 -16.66
N ALA A 467 25.02 4.18 -15.78
CA ALA A 467 25.91 4.57 -14.69
C ALA A 467 27.20 5.24 -15.17
N GLU A 468 27.85 4.69 -16.21
CA GLU A 468 29.09 5.22 -16.76
C GLU A 468 28.88 6.51 -17.57
N PRO A 469 27.91 6.60 -18.52
CA PRO A 469 27.58 7.87 -19.18
C PRO A 469 27.26 9.01 -18.20
N THR A 470 26.48 8.71 -17.15
CA THR A 470 26.08 9.70 -16.14
C THR A 470 27.28 10.27 -15.40
N TYR A 471 28.25 9.42 -15.06
CA TYR A 471 29.49 9.85 -14.42
C TYR A 471 30.38 10.65 -15.38
N ARG A 472 30.56 10.18 -16.63
CA ARG A 472 31.47 10.81 -17.61
C ARG A 472 31.02 12.19 -18.09
N TRP A 473 29.72 12.39 -18.24
CA TRP A 473 29.16 13.63 -18.79
C TRP A 473 28.58 14.58 -17.71
N GLY A 474 28.89 14.29 -16.44
CA GLY A 474 28.50 15.09 -15.29
C GLY A 474 27.12 14.69 -14.75
N GLU A 475 27.08 14.31 -13.47
CA GLU A 475 25.86 13.79 -12.85
C GLU A 475 24.72 14.81 -12.85
N ARG A 476 25.07 16.08 -12.61
CA ARG A 476 24.10 17.18 -12.54
C ARG A 476 23.32 17.31 -13.84
N ARG A 477 24.06 17.44 -14.94
CA ARG A 477 23.54 17.62 -16.30
C ARG A 477 22.77 16.40 -16.75
N MET A 478 23.33 15.21 -16.58
CA MET A 478 22.74 13.97 -17.08
C MET A 478 21.43 13.64 -16.37
N VAL A 479 21.36 13.76 -15.04
CA VAL A 479 20.09 13.54 -14.31
C VAL A 479 19.03 14.56 -14.74
N PHE A 480 19.39 15.83 -14.96
CA PHE A 480 18.43 16.82 -15.47
C PHE A 480 17.88 16.45 -16.86
N ILE A 481 18.75 16.04 -17.79
CA ILE A 481 18.34 15.56 -19.13
C ILE A 481 17.39 14.37 -18.99
N TYR A 482 17.74 13.39 -18.17
CA TYR A 482 16.91 12.21 -17.95
C TYR A 482 15.56 12.55 -17.32
N VAL A 483 15.47 13.54 -16.41
CA VAL A 483 14.18 14.01 -15.87
C VAL A 483 13.31 14.57 -17.00
N LEU A 484 13.86 15.39 -17.89
CA LEU A 484 13.10 15.91 -19.04
C LEU A 484 12.60 14.79 -19.95
N LEU A 485 13.43 13.77 -20.20
CA LEU A 485 13.02 12.57 -20.94
C LEU A 485 11.92 11.81 -20.21
N CYS A 486 12.03 11.61 -18.89
CA CYS A 486 11.01 10.94 -18.10
C CYS A 486 9.69 11.71 -18.11
N VAL A 487 9.70 13.04 -17.97
CA VAL A 487 8.48 13.85 -18.07
C VAL A 487 7.87 13.75 -19.47
N GLY A 488 8.67 13.78 -20.53
CA GLY A 488 8.17 13.58 -21.90
C GLY A 488 7.54 12.21 -22.09
N LEU A 489 8.16 11.15 -21.59
CA LEU A 489 7.63 9.79 -21.65
C LEU A 489 6.37 9.62 -20.80
N GLU A 490 6.30 10.26 -19.64
CA GLU A 490 5.09 10.29 -18.80
C GLU A 490 3.94 11.02 -19.51
N LEU A 491 4.23 12.12 -20.21
CA LEU A 491 3.22 12.81 -21.02
C LEU A 491 2.76 11.94 -22.20
N VAL A 492 3.65 11.17 -22.83
CA VAL A 492 3.27 10.20 -23.87
C VAL A 492 2.37 9.12 -23.27
N PHE A 493 2.73 8.55 -22.13
CA PHE A 493 1.91 7.57 -21.40
C PHE A 493 0.51 8.13 -21.08
N TRP A 494 0.45 9.37 -20.62
CA TRP A 494 -0.80 10.01 -20.25
C TRP A 494 -1.68 10.34 -21.45
N LEU A 495 -1.11 10.94 -22.50
CA LEU A 495 -1.87 11.59 -23.57
C LEU A 495 -2.15 10.68 -24.76
N VAL A 496 -1.38 9.60 -24.95
CA VAL A 496 -1.57 8.65 -26.06
C VAL A 496 -2.32 7.42 -25.53
N PRO A 497 -3.62 7.24 -25.85
CA PRO A 497 -4.42 6.13 -25.35
C PRO A 497 -4.12 4.84 -26.13
N ASN A 498 -2.94 4.27 -25.93
CA ASN A 498 -2.52 3.03 -26.56
C ASN A 498 -1.64 2.23 -25.59
N ILE A 499 -2.13 1.07 -25.17
CA ILE A 499 -1.50 0.22 -24.16
C ILE A 499 -0.07 -0.20 -24.55
N ILE A 500 0.18 -0.48 -25.83
CA ILE A 500 1.52 -0.85 -26.29
C ILE A 500 2.46 0.34 -26.17
N THR A 501 2.03 1.53 -26.63
CA THR A 501 2.79 2.77 -26.47
C THR A 501 3.06 3.08 -25.00
N GLU A 502 2.08 2.88 -24.12
CA GLU A 502 2.19 3.08 -22.67
C GLU A 502 3.18 2.10 -22.03
N ALA A 503 3.11 0.82 -22.38
CA ALA A 503 4.04 -0.20 -21.89
C ALA A 503 5.48 0.09 -22.33
N VAL A 504 5.68 0.56 -23.57
CA VAL A 504 6.99 0.99 -24.06
C VAL A 504 7.45 2.27 -23.34
N ALA A 505 6.58 3.27 -23.23
CA ALA A 505 6.89 4.55 -22.60
C ALA A 505 7.30 4.36 -21.13
N ILE A 506 6.56 3.54 -20.37
CA ILE A 506 6.90 3.29 -18.97
C ILE A 506 8.18 2.45 -18.81
N SER A 507 8.47 1.55 -19.74
CA SER A 507 9.73 0.81 -19.75
C SER A 507 10.93 1.74 -19.98
N LEU A 508 10.81 2.66 -20.93
CA LEU A 508 11.83 3.69 -21.19
C LEU A 508 11.93 4.69 -20.04
N LEU A 509 10.81 5.06 -19.42
CA LEU A 509 10.80 5.90 -18.22
C LEU A 509 11.55 5.21 -17.09
N GLY A 510 11.32 3.91 -16.89
CA GLY A 510 12.11 3.07 -16.00
C GLY A 510 13.60 3.15 -16.32
N PHE A 511 13.99 2.99 -17.58
CA PHE A 511 15.37 3.06 -18.04
C PHE A 511 16.05 4.40 -17.74
N PHE A 512 15.46 5.52 -18.13
CA PHE A 512 16.06 6.84 -17.92
C PHE A 512 16.02 7.30 -16.45
N SER A 513 15.02 6.86 -15.67
CA SER A 513 14.97 7.11 -14.22
C SER A 513 15.90 6.19 -13.42
N GLY A 514 16.37 5.08 -13.99
CA GLY A 514 17.22 4.09 -13.33
C GLY A 514 18.38 4.70 -12.54
N PRO A 515 19.20 5.59 -13.13
CA PRO A 515 20.35 6.21 -12.44
C PRO A 515 20.00 7.10 -11.25
N PHE A 516 18.76 7.58 -11.10
CA PHE A 516 18.41 8.66 -10.15
C PHE A 516 18.82 8.31 -8.72
N PHE A 517 18.46 7.12 -8.25
CA PHE A 517 18.81 6.68 -6.90
C PHE A 517 20.32 6.57 -6.70
N ALA A 518 21.00 5.77 -7.53
CA ALA A 518 22.43 5.49 -7.39
C ALA A 518 23.28 6.75 -7.54
N THR A 519 22.88 7.64 -8.45
CA THR A 519 23.53 8.93 -8.70
C THR A 519 23.29 9.89 -7.53
N GLY A 520 22.07 9.94 -6.99
CA GLY A 520 21.77 10.70 -5.78
C GLY A 520 22.62 10.28 -4.59
N ILE A 521 22.84 8.98 -4.38
CA ILE A 521 23.71 8.47 -3.31
C ILE A 521 25.19 8.75 -3.61
N SER A 522 25.63 8.59 -4.85
CA SER A 522 26.98 8.95 -5.28
C SER A 522 27.27 10.43 -4.96
N VAL A 523 26.38 11.34 -5.36
CA VAL A 523 26.47 12.77 -5.08
C VAL A 523 26.41 13.07 -3.58
N ALA A 524 25.49 12.43 -2.83
CA ALA A 524 25.40 12.55 -1.38
C ALA A 524 26.74 12.19 -0.70
N SER A 525 27.38 11.10 -1.14
CA SER A 525 28.66 10.65 -0.57
C SER A 525 29.82 11.62 -0.83
N LYS A 526 29.76 12.40 -1.92
CA LYS A 526 30.72 13.46 -2.26
C LYS A 526 30.45 14.75 -1.47
N ILE A 527 29.20 15.02 -1.15
CA ILE A 527 28.78 16.23 -0.42
C ILE A 527 28.99 16.08 1.09
N PHE A 528 28.74 14.90 1.65
CA PHE A 528 28.80 14.64 3.09
C PHE A 528 30.17 14.14 3.54
N THR A 529 30.66 14.71 4.64
CA THR A 529 31.88 14.25 5.31
C THR A 529 31.66 12.87 5.93
N VAL A 530 32.75 12.12 6.09
CA VAL A 530 32.72 10.70 6.52
C VAL A 530 32.06 10.52 7.88
N ASP A 531 32.17 11.52 8.76
CA ASP A 531 31.64 11.50 10.14
C ASP A 531 30.10 11.60 10.20
N ILE A 532 29.47 12.31 9.27
CA ILE A 532 28.00 12.49 9.25
C ILE A 532 27.30 11.64 8.19
N ARG A 533 28.05 11.04 7.26
CA ARG A 533 27.51 10.34 6.08
C ARG A 533 26.49 9.25 6.45
N PRO A 534 26.73 8.36 7.43
CA PRO A 534 25.75 7.33 7.78
C PRO A 534 24.43 7.92 8.30
N SER A 535 24.50 8.92 9.19
CA SER A 535 23.31 9.61 9.72
C SER A 535 22.58 10.43 8.66
N ALA A 536 23.32 11.07 7.75
CA ALA A 536 22.75 11.82 6.62
C ALA A 536 22.00 10.90 5.65
N LEU A 537 22.59 9.77 5.27
CA LEU A 537 21.94 8.79 4.38
C LEU A 537 20.72 8.16 5.05
N ALA A 538 20.81 7.80 6.33
CA ALA A 538 19.66 7.28 7.08
C ALA A 538 18.51 8.29 7.12
N PHE A 539 18.81 9.58 7.37
CA PHE A 539 17.81 10.64 7.35
C PHE A 539 17.18 10.85 5.96
N ILE A 540 18.00 10.89 4.91
CA ILE A 540 17.52 10.99 3.51
C ILE A 540 16.59 9.83 3.17
N PHE A 541 16.93 8.61 3.58
CA PHE A 541 16.07 7.44 3.35
C PHE A 541 14.75 7.54 4.09
N VAL A 542 14.74 7.99 5.35
CA VAL A 542 13.48 8.23 6.06
C VAL A 542 12.59 9.20 5.29
N LEU A 543 13.12 10.35 4.87
CA LEU A 543 12.33 11.34 4.12
C LEU A 543 11.89 10.78 2.75
N GLY A 544 12.75 10.04 2.07
CA GLY A 544 12.38 9.30 0.86
C GLY A 544 11.19 8.35 1.06
N GLN A 545 11.19 7.59 2.16
CA GLN A 545 10.09 6.70 2.52
C GLN A 545 8.82 7.46 2.92
N VAL A 546 8.93 8.63 3.55
CA VAL A 546 7.78 9.51 3.79
C VAL A 546 7.12 9.88 2.47
N GLY A 547 7.90 10.32 1.47
CA GLY A 547 7.36 10.60 0.13
C GLY A 547 6.72 9.37 -0.51
N GLY A 548 7.42 8.24 -0.42
CA GLY A 548 6.94 6.93 -0.85
C GLY A 548 5.66 6.42 -0.18
N ALA A 549 5.30 6.92 1.00
CA ALA A 549 4.06 6.60 1.69
C ALA A 549 2.95 7.63 1.44
N ILE A 550 3.29 8.93 1.44
CA ILE A 550 2.33 10.02 1.27
C ILE A 550 1.71 10.00 -0.12
N PHE A 551 2.53 9.94 -1.18
CA PHE A 551 2.01 10.14 -2.53
C PHE A 551 1.11 9.00 -3.02
N PRO A 552 1.40 7.70 -2.79
CA PRO A 552 0.45 6.65 -3.13
C PRO A 552 -0.86 6.76 -2.34
N ALA A 553 -0.80 7.17 -1.06
CA ALA A 553 -1.99 7.36 -0.24
C ALA A 553 -2.84 8.54 -0.72
N VAL A 554 -2.22 9.69 -1.01
CA VAL A 554 -2.90 10.86 -1.58
C VAL A 554 -3.52 10.51 -2.93
N THR A 555 -2.78 9.80 -3.80
CA THR A 555 -3.30 9.29 -5.08
C THR A 555 -4.51 8.40 -4.86
N GLY A 556 -4.50 7.51 -3.87
CA GLY A 556 -5.65 6.65 -3.56
C GLY A 556 -6.88 7.42 -3.08
N VAL A 557 -6.70 8.38 -2.17
CA VAL A 557 -7.78 9.25 -1.69
C VAL A 557 -8.38 10.06 -2.83
N MET A 558 -7.54 10.59 -3.72
CA MET A 558 -8.01 11.33 -4.89
C MET A 558 -8.68 10.40 -5.91
N ALA A 559 -8.12 9.23 -6.16
CA ALA A 559 -8.65 8.24 -7.09
C ALA A 559 -10.05 7.76 -6.68
N ALA A 560 -10.33 7.64 -5.37
CA ALA A 560 -11.67 7.35 -4.87
C ALA A 560 -12.70 8.43 -5.22
N LYS A 561 -12.29 9.71 -5.28
CA LYS A 561 -13.19 10.84 -5.54
C LYS A 561 -13.37 11.16 -7.02
N VAL A 562 -12.27 11.17 -7.78
CA VAL A 562 -12.24 11.65 -9.18
C VAL A 562 -11.82 10.58 -10.18
N GLY A 563 -11.53 9.37 -9.74
CA GLY A 563 -11.06 8.26 -10.56
C GLY A 563 -9.53 8.19 -10.67
N VAL A 564 -9.05 7.03 -11.11
CA VAL A 564 -7.62 6.67 -11.18
C VAL A 564 -6.86 7.52 -12.20
N SER A 565 -7.55 8.29 -13.04
CA SER A 565 -6.95 9.24 -13.99
C SER A 565 -6.05 10.28 -13.32
N VAL A 566 -6.23 10.54 -12.01
CA VAL A 566 -5.39 11.44 -11.21
C VAL A 566 -3.92 10.99 -11.12
N LEU A 567 -3.63 9.72 -11.38
CA LEU A 567 -2.28 9.17 -11.33
C LEU A 567 -1.30 9.97 -12.22
N GLN A 568 -1.69 10.24 -13.45
CA GLN A 568 -0.81 10.84 -14.47
C GLN A 568 -0.35 12.27 -14.11
N PRO A 569 -1.26 13.23 -13.81
CA PRO A 569 -0.82 14.57 -13.39
C PRO A 569 -0.02 14.55 -12.09
N MET A 570 -0.29 13.59 -11.17
CA MET A 570 0.52 13.41 -9.97
C MET A 570 1.95 13.01 -10.32
N LEU A 571 2.15 12.00 -11.18
CA LEU A 571 3.47 11.53 -11.59
C LEU A 571 4.25 12.62 -12.34
N VAL A 572 3.61 13.37 -13.25
CA VAL A 572 4.24 14.53 -13.92
C VAL A 572 4.71 15.56 -12.89
N GLY A 573 3.85 15.91 -11.92
CA GLY A 573 4.20 16.86 -10.86
C GLY A 573 5.38 16.40 -10.01
N LEU A 574 5.41 15.11 -9.65
CA LEU A 574 6.48 14.52 -8.86
C LEU A 574 7.82 14.44 -9.61
N LEU A 575 7.79 14.07 -10.89
CA LEU A 575 8.99 14.07 -11.74
C LEU A 575 9.52 15.49 -11.95
N GLY A 576 8.63 16.47 -12.15
CA GLY A 576 9.00 17.89 -12.21
C GLY A 576 9.66 18.37 -10.91
N ALA A 577 9.04 18.07 -9.76
CA ALA A 577 9.59 18.41 -8.45
C ALA A 577 10.94 17.73 -8.16
N THR A 578 11.12 16.49 -8.65
CA THR A 578 12.40 15.77 -8.62
C THR A 578 13.48 16.52 -9.40
N GLY A 579 13.16 17.00 -10.61
CA GLY A 579 14.09 17.81 -11.41
C GLY A 579 14.45 19.15 -10.76
N VAL A 580 13.46 19.86 -10.23
CA VAL A 580 13.67 21.15 -9.55
C VAL A 580 14.56 20.98 -8.32
N SER A 581 14.24 20.03 -7.45
CA SER A 581 15.04 19.75 -6.25
C SER A 581 16.48 19.31 -6.59
N TRP A 582 16.66 18.54 -7.67
CA TRP A 582 17.99 18.18 -8.16
C TRP A 582 18.82 19.40 -8.58
N LEU A 583 18.22 20.35 -9.30
CA LEU A 583 18.88 21.60 -9.70
C LEU A 583 19.21 22.52 -8.51
N MET A 584 18.58 22.36 -7.36
CA MET A 584 18.91 23.14 -6.16
C MET A 584 20.20 22.66 -5.47
N LEU A 585 20.79 21.53 -5.89
CA LEU A 585 22.03 21.04 -5.29
C LEU A 585 23.20 22.01 -5.53
N PRO A 586 24.17 22.13 -4.59
CA PRO A 586 25.33 23.00 -4.77
C PRO A 586 26.21 22.57 -5.94
N LYS A 587 26.60 23.52 -6.81
CA LYS A 587 27.46 23.26 -7.99
C LYS A 587 28.90 22.87 -7.62
N SER A 588 29.48 23.52 -6.61
CA SER A 588 30.93 23.46 -6.30
C SER A 588 31.46 22.10 -5.80
N ARG A 589 30.62 21.06 -5.71
CA ARG A 589 30.99 19.71 -5.24
C ARG A 589 30.64 18.58 -6.23
N LEU A 590 30.17 18.92 -7.42
CA LEU A 590 29.85 17.97 -8.49
C LEU A 590 31.01 17.95 -9.49
N HIS A 591 31.37 16.78 -10.01
CA HIS A 591 32.51 16.64 -10.93
C HIS A 591 32.15 17.26 -12.28
N HIS A 592 33.02 18.11 -12.83
CA HIS A 592 32.91 18.69 -14.17
C HIS A 592 31.56 19.38 -14.44
N ASP A 593 31.30 20.50 -13.77
CA ASP A 593 30.41 21.54 -14.32
C ASP A 593 31.19 22.39 -15.35
#